data_AF-A0A538TCD6-F1
#
_entry.id   AF-A0A538TCD6-F1
#
_cell.length_a   1.000
_cell.length_b   1.000
_cell.length_c   1.000
_cell.angle_alpha   90.00
_cell.angle_beta   90.00
_cell.angle_gamma   90.00
#
_symmetry.space_group_name_H-M   'P 1'
#
loop_
_entity.id
_entity.type
_entity.pdbx_description
1 polymer ?
#
loop_
_entity_poly.entity_id
_entity_poly.type
_entity_poly.pdbx_seq_one_letter_code
_entity_poly.pdbx_strand_id
1 'polypeptide(L)'
;MRDRLVRVEPDLGSVGSGRAACHGVLHCTPPRASRILDRMKSMNLIEKLRVNPGTKVDLRDHDPDATPGFKGKPDVDAILLKTCSRMAELQYLMYAENKRALLIVLQAPDTGGKDGTIRHVMTGLNPAGVQVKSFKAPTEDELDHDYLWRIHNAVP
;
A
#
# COMPACT_ATOMS: atom_id res chain seq x y z
N MET A 1 10.42 19.25 -49.05
CA MET A 1 9.58 19.03 -47.85
C MET A 1 10.42 19.38 -46.64
N ARG A 2 9.85 20.18 -45.74
CA ARG A 2 10.56 20.92 -44.69
C ARG A 2 10.68 20.05 -43.43
N ASP A 3 11.90 19.68 -43.05
CA ASP A 3 12.18 19.24 -41.68
C ASP A 3 12.54 20.47 -40.84
N ARG A 4 11.60 20.81 -39.98
CA ARG A 4 11.63 21.96 -39.09
C ARG A 4 12.26 21.51 -37.76
N LEU A 5 13.59 21.58 -37.67
CA LEU A 5 14.33 21.41 -36.42
C LEU A 5 14.12 22.66 -35.56
N VAL A 6 13.24 22.59 -34.56
CA VAL A 6 13.06 23.65 -33.57
C VAL A 6 14.19 23.53 -32.55
N ARG A 7 15.25 24.33 -32.74
CA ARG A 7 16.19 24.67 -31.66
C ARG A 7 15.47 25.57 -30.66
N VAL A 8 15.41 25.14 -29.41
CA VAL A 8 15.05 25.98 -28.27
C VAL A 8 16.36 26.39 -27.60
N GLU A 9 16.78 27.63 -27.82
CA GLU A 9 17.86 28.28 -27.06
C GLU A 9 17.29 28.75 -25.71
N PRO A 10 17.93 28.45 -24.57
CA PRO A 10 17.56 29.08 -23.30
C PRO A 10 18.30 30.42 -23.15
N ASP A 11 17.52 31.49 -23.02
CA ASP A 11 17.96 32.83 -22.63
C ASP A 11 18.78 32.79 -21.32
N LEU A 12 20.08 33.07 -21.42
CA LEU A 12 20.94 33.34 -20.29
C LEU A 12 20.75 34.79 -19.83
N GLY A 13 19.72 35.00 -19.01
CA GLY A 13 19.54 36.21 -18.21
C GLY A 13 20.45 36.20 -16.99
N SER A 14 21.37 37.17 -16.94
CA SER A 14 22.33 37.44 -15.87
C SER A 14 21.70 37.71 -14.51
N VAL A 15 22.11 36.99 -13.45
CA VAL A 15 22.06 37.49 -12.06
C VAL A 15 23.25 36.94 -11.25
N GLY A 16 24.13 37.86 -10.87
CA GLY A 16 24.62 38.01 -9.48
C GLY A 16 25.32 36.85 -8.76
N SER A 17 26.65 36.95 -8.72
CA SER A 17 27.56 36.44 -7.69
C SER A 17 26.96 36.34 -6.28
N GLY A 18 27.08 35.16 -5.63
CA GLY A 18 26.97 35.06 -4.18
C GLY A 18 26.61 33.70 -3.59
N ARG A 19 27.65 32.92 -3.26
CA ARG A 19 27.72 31.88 -2.20
C ARG A 19 27.09 30.50 -2.50
N ALA A 20 27.95 29.50 -2.39
CA ALA A 20 27.65 28.09 -2.32
C ALA A 20 26.70 27.75 -1.17
N ALA A 21 25.72 26.89 -1.42
CA ALA A 21 25.05 26.11 -0.39
C ALA A 21 24.62 24.74 -0.96
N CYS A 22 24.88 23.73 -0.15
CA CYS A 22 24.85 22.31 -0.40
C CYS A 22 23.49 21.76 -0.86
N HIS A 23 23.58 20.67 -1.63
CA HIS A 23 22.61 19.58 -1.78
C HIS A 23 21.55 19.52 -0.66
N GLY A 24 20.31 19.90 -1.00
CA GLY A 24 19.14 19.74 -0.15
C GLY A 24 18.15 18.81 -0.81
N VAL A 25 18.21 17.53 -0.46
CA VAL A 25 17.08 16.62 -0.66
C VAL A 25 15.92 17.20 0.14
N LEU A 26 14.89 17.68 -0.56
CA LEU A 26 13.60 18.04 0.04
C LEU A 26 12.95 16.75 0.56
N HIS A 27 13.36 16.31 1.75
CA HIS A 27 12.53 15.46 2.58
C HIS A 27 11.31 16.28 2.99
N CYS A 28 10.26 16.20 2.17
CA CYS A 28 8.95 16.71 2.49
C CYS A 28 8.38 15.85 3.64
N THR A 29 8.84 16.11 4.86
CA THR A 29 8.24 15.49 6.04
C THR A 29 6.90 16.18 6.26
N PRO A 30 5.77 15.44 6.20
CA PRO A 30 4.46 16.06 6.37
C PRO A 30 4.35 16.64 7.79
N PRO A 31 3.68 17.81 7.97
CA PRO A 31 3.63 18.52 9.24
C PRO A 31 3.07 17.62 10.35
N ARG A 32 3.64 17.73 11.57
CA ARG A 32 3.30 16.92 12.76
C ARG A 32 1.78 16.78 13.00
N ALA A 33 1.00 17.82 12.73
CA ALA A 33 -0.45 17.80 12.88
C ALA A 33 -1.18 16.85 11.90
N SER A 34 -0.71 16.76 10.65
CA SER A 34 -1.27 15.83 9.66
C SER A 34 -1.02 14.37 10.06
N ARG A 35 0.12 14.08 10.70
CA ARG A 35 0.42 12.73 11.23
C ARG A 35 -0.52 12.33 12.36
N ILE A 36 -0.95 13.27 13.20
CA ILE A 36 -1.88 12.99 14.32
C ILE A 36 -3.29 12.77 13.79
N LEU A 37 -3.79 13.61 12.88
CA LEU A 37 -5.12 13.45 12.28
C LEU A 37 -5.25 12.15 11.46
N ASP A 38 -4.22 11.79 10.68
CA ASP A 38 -4.19 10.50 9.98
C ASP A 38 -4.19 9.32 10.95
N ARG A 39 -3.43 9.44 12.06
CA ARG A 39 -3.37 8.41 13.10
C ARG A 39 -4.72 8.27 13.81
N MET A 40 -5.40 9.37 14.11
CA MET A 40 -6.72 9.36 14.75
C MET A 40 -7.81 8.79 13.85
N LYS A 41 -7.82 9.14 12.54
CA LYS A 41 -8.73 8.52 11.56
C LYS A 41 -8.46 7.02 11.40
N SER A 42 -7.19 6.61 11.32
CA SER A 42 -6.78 5.20 11.23
C SER A 42 -7.13 4.40 12.48
N MET A 43 -6.98 4.98 13.68
CA MET A 43 -7.38 4.34 14.94
C MET A 43 -8.89 4.10 14.99
N ASN A 44 -9.71 5.03 14.50
CA ASN A 44 -11.16 4.86 14.41
C ASN A 44 -11.56 3.71 13.47
N LEU A 45 -10.80 3.49 12.39
CA LEU A 45 -11.07 2.43 11.43
C LEU A 45 -10.67 1.04 11.96
N ILE A 46 -9.49 0.92 12.55
CA ILE A 46 -8.99 -0.36 13.10
C ILE A 46 -9.90 -0.83 14.23
N GLU A 47 -10.31 0.06 15.14
CA GLU A 47 -11.21 -0.29 16.23
C GLU A 47 -12.58 -0.78 15.74
N LYS A 48 -13.08 -0.23 14.63
CA LYS A 48 -14.38 -0.60 14.06
C LYS A 48 -14.36 -1.89 13.26
N LEU A 49 -13.25 -2.18 12.57
CA LEU A 49 -13.14 -3.34 11.67
C LEU A 49 -12.49 -4.57 12.33
N ARG A 50 -11.85 -4.40 13.49
CA ARG A 50 -11.18 -5.50 14.18
C ARG A 50 -12.19 -6.40 14.88
N VAL A 51 -12.18 -7.69 14.50
CA VAL A 51 -12.80 -8.75 15.28
C VAL A 51 -11.91 -9.11 16.47
N ASN A 52 -12.46 -9.11 17.67
CA ASN A 52 -11.71 -9.45 18.88
C ASN A 52 -11.65 -10.97 19.09
N PRO A 53 -10.53 -11.53 19.59
CA PRO A 53 -10.46 -12.95 19.91
C PRO A 53 -11.54 -13.37 20.90
N GLY A 54 -12.19 -14.50 20.65
CA GLY A 54 -13.23 -15.05 21.52
C GLY A 54 -14.62 -14.43 21.37
N THR A 55 -14.81 -13.44 20.49
CA THR A 55 -16.14 -12.90 20.20
C THR A 55 -16.88 -13.77 19.19
N LYS A 56 -18.17 -14.02 19.42
CA LYS A 56 -19.05 -14.55 18.36
C LYS A 56 -19.31 -13.46 17.35
N VAL A 57 -19.12 -13.78 16.07
CA VAL A 57 -19.34 -12.86 14.95
C VAL A 57 -20.51 -13.36 14.13
N ASP A 58 -21.43 -12.47 13.82
CA ASP A 58 -22.49 -12.70 12.84
C ASP A 58 -22.25 -11.79 11.63
N LEU A 59 -22.08 -12.39 10.45
CA LEU A 59 -21.82 -11.64 9.22
C LEU A 59 -22.98 -10.69 8.86
N ARG A 60 -24.19 -10.94 9.36
CA ARG A 60 -25.37 -10.09 9.13
C ARG A 60 -25.25 -8.72 9.80
N ASP A 61 -24.41 -8.60 10.82
CA ASP A 61 -24.16 -7.35 11.53
C ASP A 61 -23.14 -6.46 10.80
N HIS A 62 -22.54 -6.96 9.71
CA HIS A 62 -21.55 -6.25 8.91
C HIS A 62 -22.14 -5.83 7.57
N ASP A 63 -22.50 -4.55 7.46
CA ASP A 63 -23.01 -3.95 6.22
C ASP A 63 -21.88 -3.85 5.16
N PRO A 64 -22.02 -4.48 3.97
CA PRO A 64 -21.03 -4.41 2.90
C PRO A 64 -20.92 -3.03 2.24
N ASP A 65 -21.95 -2.17 2.33
CA ASP A 65 -21.94 -0.81 1.76
C ASP A 65 -21.42 0.24 2.76
N ALA A 66 -21.10 -0.17 3.99
CA ALA A 66 -20.58 0.72 5.00
C ALA A 66 -19.23 1.33 4.59
N THR A 67 -19.10 2.64 4.76
CA THR A 67 -17.86 3.42 4.51
C THR A 67 -17.34 4.06 5.80
N PRO A 68 -16.97 3.25 6.81
CA PRO A 68 -16.58 3.78 8.11
C PRO A 68 -15.38 4.72 7.99
N GLY A 69 -15.55 5.97 8.45
CA GLY A 69 -14.47 6.96 8.46
C GLY A 69 -14.30 7.77 7.17
N PHE A 70 -15.10 7.52 6.13
CA PHE A 70 -15.04 8.22 4.85
C PHE A 70 -16.43 8.71 4.43
N LYS A 71 -16.53 9.92 3.87
CA LYS A 71 -17.82 10.53 3.47
C LYS A 71 -17.93 10.80 1.96
N GLY A 72 -16.88 10.55 1.17
CA GLY A 72 -16.87 10.79 -0.27
C GLY A 72 -15.57 10.36 -0.96
N LYS A 73 -15.61 10.24 -2.29
CA LYS A 73 -14.49 9.77 -3.15
C LYS A 73 -13.23 10.65 -3.16
N PRO A 74 -13.30 12.00 -3.28
CA PRO A 74 -12.08 12.80 -3.49
C PRO A 74 -11.15 12.85 -2.26
N ASP A 75 -11.70 12.76 -1.05
CA ASP A 75 -10.91 12.68 0.18
C ASP A 75 -10.18 11.34 0.33
N VAL A 76 -10.70 10.28 -0.30
CA VAL A 76 -10.15 8.91 -0.20
C VAL A 76 -8.91 8.77 -1.06
N ASP A 77 -8.89 9.31 -2.28
CA ASP A 77 -7.76 9.18 -3.20
C ASP A 77 -6.48 9.82 -2.63
N ALA A 78 -6.60 10.98 -2.00
CA ALA A 78 -5.47 11.65 -1.36
C ALA A 78 -4.93 10.87 -0.16
N ILE A 79 -5.82 10.30 0.66
CA ILE A 79 -5.43 9.45 1.81
C ILE A 79 -4.79 8.16 1.31
N LEU A 80 -5.33 7.58 0.24
CA LEU A 80 -4.82 6.36 -0.36
C LEU A 80 -3.41 6.57 -0.89
N LEU A 81 -3.18 7.62 -1.68
CA LEU A 81 -1.85 7.95 -2.20
C LEU A 81 -0.82 8.11 -1.08
N LYS A 82 -1.18 8.87 -0.04
CA LYS A 82 -0.33 9.08 1.14
C LYS A 82 -0.03 7.77 1.87
N THR A 83 -1.03 6.90 1.99
CA THR A 83 -0.89 5.59 2.65
C THR A 83 -0.01 4.66 1.84
N CYS A 84 -0.17 4.62 0.51
CA CYS A 84 0.68 3.85 -0.39
C CYS A 84 2.15 4.29 -0.31
N SER A 85 2.43 5.61 -0.35
CA SER A 85 3.80 6.11 -0.19
C SER A 85 4.42 5.69 1.16
N ARG A 86 3.67 5.82 2.25
CA ARG A 86 4.14 5.41 3.58
C ARG A 86 4.35 3.89 3.67
N MET A 87 3.48 3.10 3.03
CA MET A 87 3.60 1.65 2.99
C MET A 87 4.86 1.22 2.23
N ALA A 88 5.20 1.91 1.13
CA ALA A 88 6.43 1.68 0.37
C ALA A 88 7.68 1.94 1.21
N GLU A 89 7.72 3.06 1.94
CA GLU A 89 8.83 3.39 2.86
C GLU A 89 9.00 2.30 3.94
N LEU A 90 7.91 1.86 4.56
CA LEU A 90 7.94 0.83 5.59
C LEU A 90 8.37 -0.53 5.04
N GLN A 91 7.90 -0.89 3.83
CA GLN A 91 8.29 -2.11 3.16
C GLN A 91 9.80 -2.12 2.86
N TYR A 92 10.35 -1.00 2.39
CA TYR A 92 11.79 -0.85 2.18
C TYR A 92 12.60 -1.03 3.47
N LEU A 93 12.16 -0.41 4.56
CA LEU A 93 12.82 -0.56 5.87
C LEU A 93 12.75 -1.99 6.40
N MET A 94 11.60 -2.66 6.27
CA MET A 94 11.43 -4.05 6.68
C MET A 94 12.33 -4.99 5.87
N TYR A 95 12.42 -4.76 4.55
CA TYR A 95 13.28 -5.50 3.65
C TYR A 95 14.77 -5.30 3.97
N ALA A 96 15.19 -4.06 4.23
CA ALA A 96 16.56 -3.74 4.61
C ALA A 96 16.95 -4.30 5.99
N GLU A 97 16.00 -4.36 6.94
CA GLU A 97 16.22 -4.93 8.26
C GLU A 97 16.41 -6.46 8.22
N ASN A 98 15.68 -7.15 7.34
CA ASN A 98 15.74 -8.61 7.15
C ASN A 98 15.57 -9.43 8.45
N LYS A 99 14.71 -8.96 9.37
CA LYS A 99 14.43 -9.64 10.65
C LYS A 99 12.96 -10.00 10.85
N ARG A 100 12.06 -9.38 10.10
CA ARG A 100 10.61 -9.48 10.29
C ARG A 100 9.94 -9.76 8.96
N ALA A 101 8.91 -10.59 9.01
CA ALA A 101 8.05 -10.89 7.89
C ALA A 101 6.63 -10.41 8.18
N LEU A 102 5.88 -10.08 7.13
CA LEU A 102 4.47 -9.69 7.21
C LEU A 102 3.65 -10.60 6.30
N LEU A 103 2.75 -11.38 6.90
CA LEU A 103 1.79 -12.21 6.19
C LEU A 103 0.43 -11.50 6.13
N ILE A 104 -0.07 -11.26 4.92
CA ILE A 104 -1.39 -10.67 4.68
C ILE A 104 -2.27 -11.75 4.03
N VAL A 105 -3.36 -12.12 4.70
CA VAL A 105 -4.32 -13.11 4.20
C VAL A 105 -5.56 -12.37 3.71
N LEU A 106 -5.88 -12.54 2.42
CA LEU A 106 -7.07 -11.96 1.80
C LEU A 106 -8.06 -13.09 1.50
N GLN A 107 -9.24 -13.03 2.12
CA GLN A 107 -10.34 -13.98 1.92
C GLN A 107 -11.60 -13.21 1.52
N ALA A 108 -12.19 -13.58 0.40
CA ALA A 108 -13.42 -12.98 -0.12
C ALA A 108 -14.14 -13.98 -1.02
N PRO A 109 -15.49 -13.92 -1.13
CA PRO A 109 -16.23 -14.70 -2.10
C PRO A 109 -15.77 -14.37 -3.53
N ASP A 110 -16.14 -15.22 -4.49
CA ASP A 110 -15.89 -14.94 -5.90
C ASP A 110 -16.44 -13.56 -6.27
N THR A 111 -15.68 -12.81 -7.07
CA THR A 111 -15.90 -11.39 -7.40
C THR A 111 -15.88 -10.40 -6.23
N GLY A 112 -15.55 -10.80 -5.01
CA GLY A 112 -15.41 -9.93 -3.83
C GLY A 112 -14.21 -8.96 -3.84
N GLY A 113 -13.56 -8.75 -5.00
CA GLY A 113 -12.55 -7.71 -5.18
C GLY A 113 -11.12 -8.04 -4.74
N LYS A 114 -10.82 -9.27 -4.28
CA LYS A 114 -9.48 -9.68 -3.81
C LYS A 114 -8.36 -9.33 -4.80
N ASP A 115 -8.54 -9.64 -6.08
CA ASP A 115 -7.53 -9.43 -7.12
C ASP A 115 -7.34 -7.94 -7.44
N GLY A 116 -8.42 -7.17 -7.34
CA GLY A 116 -8.40 -5.71 -7.50
C GLY A 116 -7.64 -5.03 -6.37
N THR A 117 -7.89 -5.45 -5.12
CA THR A 117 -7.17 -4.97 -3.94
C THR A 117 -5.69 -5.28 -4.03
N ILE A 118 -5.31 -6.51 -4.41
CA ILE A 118 -3.90 -6.88 -4.62
C ILE A 118 -3.28 -5.98 -5.68
N ARG A 119 -3.90 -5.84 -6.85
CA ARG A 119 -3.36 -4.99 -7.93
C ARG A 119 -3.11 -3.56 -7.45
N HIS A 120 -4.08 -2.96 -6.75
CA HIS A 120 -3.98 -1.59 -6.32
C HIS A 120 -2.90 -1.39 -5.25
N VAL A 121 -2.85 -2.24 -4.23
CA VAL A 121 -1.84 -2.20 -3.16
C VAL A 121 -0.43 -2.45 -3.71
N MET A 122 -0.28 -3.38 -4.65
CA MET A 122 1.03 -3.75 -5.20
C MET A 122 1.63 -2.67 -6.10
N THR A 123 0.83 -1.81 -6.75
CA THR A 123 1.38 -0.71 -7.58
C THR A 123 2.25 0.28 -6.78
N GLY A 124 2.05 0.36 -5.47
CA GLY A 124 2.86 1.20 -4.58
C GLY A 124 4.10 0.51 -4.00
N LEU A 125 4.31 -0.78 -4.24
CA LEU A 125 5.35 -1.58 -3.57
C LEU A 125 6.45 -2.04 -4.53
N ASN A 126 7.65 -2.25 -4.00
CA ASN A 126 8.73 -2.87 -4.77
C ASN A 126 8.43 -4.39 -4.95
N PRO A 127 8.27 -4.89 -6.19
CA PRO A 127 7.95 -6.29 -6.44
C PRO A 127 9.04 -7.26 -5.93
N ALA A 128 10.28 -6.81 -5.79
CA ALA A 128 11.38 -7.67 -5.31
C ALA A 128 11.24 -8.07 -3.82
N GLY A 129 10.46 -7.32 -3.05
CA GLY A 129 10.28 -7.57 -1.61
C GLY A 129 8.86 -7.95 -1.22
N VAL A 130 8.04 -8.41 -2.20
CA VAL A 130 6.68 -8.88 -1.96
C VAL A 130 6.43 -10.17 -2.72
N GLN A 131 5.85 -11.16 -2.03
CA GLN A 131 5.44 -12.42 -2.64
C GLN A 131 3.92 -12.53 -2.61
N VAL A 132 3.32 -12.91 -3.74
CA VAL A 132 1.87 -13.11 -3.85
C VAL A 132 1.61 -14.56 -4.22
N LYS A 133 1.00 -15.32 -3.31
CA LYS A 133 0.56 -16.70 -3.55
C LYS A 133 -0.97 -16.74 -3.62
N SER A 134 -1.50 -17.15 -4.77
CA SER A 134 -2.93 -17.42 -4.95
C SER A 134 -3.17 -18.92 -4.81
N PHE A 135 -4.00 -19.33 -3.85
CA PHE A 135 -4.39 -20.72 -3.68
C PHE A 135 -5.64 -21.02 -4.53
N LYS A 136 -5.53 -22.01 -5.42
CA LYS A 136 -6.64 -22.54 -6.22
C LYS A 136 -7.04 -23.92 -5.71
N ALA A 137 -7.86 -24.63 -6.50
CA ALA A 137 -8.13 -26.04 -6.30
C ALA A 137 -6.80 -26.81 -6.14
N PRO A 138 -6.67 -27.66 -5.11
CA PRO A 138 -5.44 -28.39 -4.86
C PRO A 138 -5.15 -29.39 -5.98
N THR A 139 -3.87 -29.62 -6.25
CA THR A 139 -3.39 -30.67 -7.17
C THR A 139 -3.37 -32.03 -6.46
N GLU A 140 -3.22 -33.12 -7.21
CA GLU A 140 -3.13 -34.48 -6.63
C GLU A 140 -2.03 -34.59 -5.56
N ASP A 141 -0.83 -34.07 -5.86
CA ASP A 141 0.27 -34.03 -4.87
C ASP A 141 -0.04 -33.21 -3.60
N GLU A 142 -0.85 -32.15 -3.71
CA GLU A 142 -1.28 -31.34 -2.56
C GLU A 142 -2.35 -32.07 -1.72
N LEU A 143 -3.14 -32.94 -2.35
CA LEU A 143 -4.18 -33.74 -1.68
C LEU A 143 -3.59 -34.92 -0.89
N ASP A 144 -2.41 -35.39 -1.27
CA ASP A 144 -1.68 -36.46 -0.56
C ASP A 144 -1.03 -35.98 0.76
N HIS A 145 -1.03 -34.66 1.00
CA HIS A 145 -0.49 -34.04 2.21
C HIS A 145 -1.60 -33.43 3.09
N ASP A 146 -1.24 -32.97 4.29
CA ASP A 146 -2.16 -32.20 5.12
C ASP A 146 -2.49 -30.83 4.49
N TYR A 147 -3.66 -30.27 4.83
CA TYR A 147 -4.14 -29.03 4.22
C TYR A 147 -3.25 -27.80 4.51
N LEU A 148 -2.41 -27.84 5.56
CA LEU A 148 -1.48 -26.75 5.89
C LEU A 148 -0.15 -26.87 5.16
N TRP A 149 0.22 -28.06 4.69
CA TRP A 149 1.49 -28.30 3.99
C TRP A 149 1.75 -27.27 2.89
N ARG A 150 0.78 -27.07 1.99
CA ARG A 150 0.91 -26.09 0.89
C ARG A 150 0.95 -24.63 1.37
N ILE A 151 0.34 -24.34 2.53
CA ILE A 151 0.30 -22.99 3.11
C ILE A 151 1.63 -22.69 3.77
N HIS A 152 2.18 -23.63 4.55
CA HIS A 152 3.48 -23.51 5.19
C HIS A 152 4.61 -23.31 4.18
N ASN A 153 4.53 -23.95 3.02
CA ASN A 153 5.52 -23.74 1.95
C ASN A 153 5.48 -22.34 1.31
N ALA A 154 4.44 -21.54 1.58
CA ALA A 154 4.23 -20.22 1.01
C ALA A 154 4.33 -19.08 2.05
N VAL A 155 4.65 -19.38 3.31
CA VAL A 155 4.85 -18.34 4.32
C VAL A 155 6.20 -17.62 4.12
N PRO A 156 6.26 -16.29 4.32
CA PRO A 156 7.48 -15.49 4.18
C PRO A 156 8.42 -15.57 5.37
#